data_AF-A0A131ZV14-F1
#
_entry.id   AF-A0A131ZV14-F1
#
_cell.length_a   1.000
_cell.length_b   1.000
_cell.length_c   1.000
_cell.angle_alpha   90.00
_cell.angle_beta   90.00
_cell.angle_gamma   90.00
#
_symmetry.space_group_name_H-M   'P 1'
#
loop_
_entity.id
_entity.type
_entity.pdbx_description
1 polymer ?
#
loop_
_entity_poly.entity_id
_entity_poly.type
_entity_poly.pdbx_seq_one_letter_code
_entity_poly.pdbx_strand_id
1 'polypeptide(L)'
;MYKWISPGDTKVLIENGELLSGIVCSKTVGKTAGNLMHVVFQEMGHEICGLFYWHIQTVINNWLLYEGHSIGIGDTFADPQTY
;
A
#
# COMPACT_ATOMS: atom_id res chain seq x y z
N MET A 1 17.74 -8.40 16.84
CA MET A 1 16.36 -8.74 16.43
C MET A 1 15.64 -7.50 15.85
N TYR A 2 16.25 -6.78 14.90
CA TYR A 2 15.70 -5.53 14.32
C TYR A 2 16.22 -5.29 12.88
N LYS A 3 16.33 -6.33 12.05
CA LYS A 3 17.03 -6.19 10.76
C LYS A 3 16.23 -5.40 9.70
N TRP A 4 14.93 -5.20 9.91
CA TRP A 4 14.02 -4.69 8.87
C TRP A 4 13.07 -3.56 9.32
N ILE A 5 13.10 -3.14 10.59
CA ILE A 5 12.23 -2.05 11.08
C ILE A 5 12.86 -0.72 10.69
N SER A 6 12.27 -0.03 9.71
CA SER A 6 12.59 1.37 9.44
C SER A 6 11.81 2.28 10.42
N PRO A 7 12.40 3.33 11.01
CA PRO A 7 11.73 4.16 12.02
C PRO A 7 10.38 4.77 11.60
N GLY A 8 10.15 4.96 10.29
CA GLY A 8 8.89 5.46 9.73
C GLY A 8 8.12 4.43 8.90
N ASP A 9 8.43 3.14 9.03
CA ASP A 9 7.80 2.04 8.29
C ASP A 9 7.74 2.26 6.76
N THR A 10 8.84 2.74 6.18
CA THR A 10 8.94 3.13 4.76
C THR A 10 9.52 2.05 3.86
N LYS A 11 10.13 1.00 4.43
CA LYS A 11 10.74 -0.09 3.68
C LYS A 11 9.79 -1.28 3.60
N VAL A 12 9.13 -1.42 2.43
CA VAL A 12 8.27 -2.57 2.13
C VAL A 12 9.13 -3.81 1.90
N LEU A 13 8.88 -4.86 2.69
CA LEU A 13 9.51 -6.18 2.56
C LEU A 13 8.42 -7.24 2.46
N ILE A 14 8.40 -7.96 1.35
CA ILE A 14 7.50 -9.09 1.11
C ILE A 14 8.35 -10.32 0.86
N GLU A 15 8.18 -11.36 1.66
CA GLU A 15 8.88 -12.64 1.51
C GLU A 15 7.88 -13.77 1.53
N ASN A 16 7.98 -14.72 0.58
CA ASN A 16 7.08 -15.87 0.46
C ASN A 16 5.57 -15.49 0.45
N GLY A 17 5.23 -14.31 -0.08
CA GLY A 17 3.86 -13.81 -0.14
C GLY A 17 3.37 -13.10 1.14
N GLU A 18 4.22 -12.92 2.15
CA GLU A 18 3.85 -12.24 3.40
C GLU A 18 4.52 -10.85 3.51
N LEU A 19 3.73 -9.83 3.87
CA LEU A 19 4.23 -8.49 4.16
C LEU A 19 4.86 -8.46 5.56
N LEU A 20 6.18 -8.37 5.63
CA LEU A 20 6.94 -8.39 6.88
C LEU A 20 7.19 -7.00 7.48
N SER A 21 7.28 -5.97 6.63
CA SER A 21 7.45 -4.57 7.05
C SER A 21 7.00 -3.61 5.96
N GLY A 22 6.74 -2.36 6.34
CA GLY A 22 6.52 -1.24 5.45
C GLY A 22 5.06 -0.96 5.09
N ILE A 23 4.77 0.32 4.85
CA ILE A 23 3.46 0.78 4.40
C ILE A 23 3.31 0.58 2.89
N VAL A 24 2.28 -0.16 2.50
CA VAL A 24 1.90 -0.35 1.10
C VAL A 24 1.31 0.95 0.57
N CYS A 25 1.92 1.50 -0.48
CA CYS A 25 1.45 2.71 -1.15
C CYS A 25 1.45 2.53 -2.67
N SER A 26 1.18 3.61 -3.41
CA SER A 26 1.22 3.62 -4.88
C SER A 26 2.58 3.18 -5.47
N LYS A 27 3.68 3.31 -4.73
CA LYS A 27 4.98 2.77 -5.16
C LYS A 27 4.99 1.24 -5.17
N THR A 28 4.24 0.60 -4.28
CA THR A 28 4.16 -0.86 -4.15
C THR A 28 3.12 -1.47 -5.09
N VAL A 29 1.93 -0.88 -5.18
CA VAL A 29 0.78 -1.46 -5.93
C VAL A 29 0.29 -0.61 -7.10
N GLY A 30 1.00 0.47 -7.45
CA GLY A 30 0.61 1.39 -8.52
C GLY A 30 1.11 0.97 -9.91
N LYS A 31 1.60 1.94 -10.68
CA LYS A 31 1.93 1.75 -12.11
C LYS A 31 3.43 1.72 -12.42
N THR A 32 4.28 1.90 -11.42
CA THR A 32 5.74 1.94 -11.59
C THR A 32 6.29 0.56 -11.94
N ALA A 33 7.26 0.50 -12.85
CA ALA A 33 7.96 -0.74 -13.16
C ALA A 33 8.68 -1.33 -11.93
N GLY A 34 8.67 -2.66 -11.83
CA GLY A 34 9.33 -3.38 -10.74
C GLY A 34 8.57 -3.36 -9.41
N ASN A 35 7.33 -2.87 -9.40
CA ASN A 35 6.47 -2.92 -8.22
C ASN A 35 5.83 -4.31 -8.04
N LEU A 36 5.08 -4.50 -6.95
CA LEU A 36 4.49 -5.80 -6.60
C LEU A 36 3.59 -6.36 -7.71
N MET A 37 2.76 -5.51 -8.32
CA MET A 37 1.88 -5.94 -9.42
C MET A 37 2.68 -6.42 -10.63
N HIS A 38 3.79 -5.75 -10.95
CA HIS A 38 4.69 -6.17 -12.01
C HIS A 38 5.34 -7.52 -11.70
N VAL A 39 5.83 -7.72 -10.48
CA VAL A 39 6.45 -8.98 -10.05
C VAL A 39 5.43 -10.14 -10.10
N VAL A 40 4.25 -9.97 -9.53
CA VAL A 40 3.19 -11.00 -9.54
C VAL A 40 2.78 -11.35 -10.96
N PHE A 41 2.68 -10.38 -11.87
CA PHE A 41 2.39 -10.65 -13.27
C PHE A 41 3.49 -11.50 -13.94
N GLN A 42 4.75 -11.17 -13.71
CA GLN A 42 5.89 -11.87 -14.31
C GLN A 42 6.06 -13.29 -13.76
N GLU A 43 5.85 -13.49 -12.46
CA GLU A 43 6.08 -14.78 -11.81
C GLU A 43 4.87 -15.72 -11.90
N MET A 44 3.65 -15.17 -11.83
CA MET A 44 2.41 -15.96 -11.66
C MET A 44 1.43 -15.83 -12.84
N GLY A 45 1.72 -14.96 -13.80
CA GLY A 45 0.88 -14.74 -14.98
C GLY A 45 -0.34 -13.84 -14.73
N HIS A 46 -1.07 -13.56 -15.81
CA HIS A 46 -2.12 -12.54 -15.81
C HIS A 46 -3.36 -12.94 -15.01
N GLU A 47 -3.74 -14.22 -14.96
CA GLU A 47 -4.94 -14.68 -14.26
C GLU A 47 -4.80 -14.49 -12.75
N ILE A 48 -3.68 -14.97 -12.18
CA ILE A 48 -3.38 -14.83 -10.75
C ILE A 48 -3.18 -13.35 -10.40
N CYS A 49 -2.50 -12.58 -11.24
CA CYS A 49 -2.35 -11.14 -11.04
C CYS A 49 -3.70 -10.40 -11.02
N GLY A 50 -4.63 -10.78 -11.92
CA GLY A 50 -5.99 -10.25 -11.95
C GLY A 50 -6.78 -10.57 -10.69
N LEU A 51 -6.73 -11.83 -10.23
CA LEU A 51 -7.36 -12.24 -8.97
C LEU A 51 -6.74 -11.55 -7.75
N PHE A 52 -5.42 -11.40 -7.73
CA PHE A 52 -4.71 -10.68 -6.67
C PHE A 52 -5.18 -9.22 -6.57
N TYR A 53 -5.29 -8.54 -7.71
CA TYR A 53 -5.81 -7.17 -7.75
C TYR A 53 -7.28 -7.10 -7.27
N TRP A 54 -8.11 -8.03 -7.71
CA TRP A 54 -9.51 -8.15 -7.25
C TRP A 54 -9.62 -8.36 -5.73
N HIS A 55 -8.80 -9.24 -5.16
CA HIS A 55 -8.79 -9.49 -3.72
C HIS A 55 -8.38 -8.25 -2.93
N ILE A 56 -7.34 -7.52 -3.37
CA ILE A 56 -6.94 -6.26 -2.75
C ILE A 56 -8.10 -5.28 -2.73
N GLN A 57 -8.74 -5.04 -3.89
CA GLN A 57 -9.87 -4.12 -3.98
C GLN A 57 -11.02 -4.54 -3.07
N THR A 58 -11.38 -5.82 -3.08
CA THR A 58 -12.49 -6.34 -2.27
C THR A 58 -12.24 -6.15 -0.78
N VAL A 59 -11.06 -6.53 -0.28
CA VAL A 59 -10.74 -6.44 1.15
C VAL A 59 -10.63 -4.98 1.59
N ILE A 60 -9.88 -4.16 0.85
CA ILE A 60 -9.63 -2.76 1.24
C ILE A 60 -10.91 -1.93 1.15
N ASN A 61 -11.73 -2.10 0.12
CA ASN A 61 -12.99 -1.36 0.01
C ASN A 61 -13.95 -1.71 1.14
N ASN A 62 -14.06 -3.00 1.50
CA ASN A 62 -14.89 -3.41 2.64
C ASN A 62 -14.37 -2.83 3.95
N TRP A 63 -13.06 -2.86 4.19
CA TRP A 63 -12.47 -2.23 5.37
C TRP A 63 -12.73 -0.72 5.41
N LEU A 64 -12.57 -0.03 4.28
CA LEU A 64 -12.78 1.41 4.17
C LEU A 64 -14.22 1.83 4.43
N LEU A 65 -15.21 0.97 4.15
CA LEU A 65 -16.62 1.22 4.51
C LEU A 65 -16.82 1.31 6.03
N TYR A 66 -16.04 0.56 6.82
CA TYR A 66 -16.11 0.58 8.28
C TYR A 66 -15.22 1.67 8.89
N GLU A 67 -13.99 1.82 8.40
CA GLU A 67 -13.06 2.83 8.91
C GLU A 67 -13.53 4.25 8.57
N GLY A 68 -14.00 4.43 7.33
CA GLY A 68 -14.33 5.73 6.77
C GLY A 68 -13.09 6.55 6.41
N HIS A 69 -13.25 7.43 5.42
CA HIS A 69 -12.26 8.45 5.10
C HIS A 69 -12.99 9.70 4.62
N SER A 70 -12.56 10.87 5.08
CA SER A 70 -13.19 12.16 4.76
C SER A 70 -12.13 13.26 4.69
N ILE A 71 -12.47 14.36 4.01
CA ILE A 71 -11.67 15.58 3.90
C ILE A 71 -12.59 16.76 4.20
N GLY A 72 -12.13 17.71 5.00
CA GLY A 72 -12.86 18.91 5.39
C GLY A 72 -12.04 20.20 5.28
N ILE A 73 -12.68 21.34 5.53
CA ILE A 73 -11.99 22.65 5.51
C ILE A 73 -10.88 22.74 6.57
N GLY A 74 -10.98 21.96 7.65
CA GLY A 74 -9.95 21.83 8.68
C GLY A 74 -8.59 21.38 8.13
N ASP A 75 -8.58 20.53 7.10
CA ASP A 75 -7.35 19.96 6.52
C ASP A 75 -6.54 20.98 5.71
N THR A 76 -7.11 22.16 5.41
CA THR A 76 -6.46 23.19 4.60
C THR A 76 -5.90 24.36 5.42
N PHE A 77 -6.20 24.44 6.73
CA PHE A 77 -5.66 25.47 7.60
C PHE A 77 -4.26 25.09 8.08
N ALA A 78 -3.23 25.81 7.62
CA ALA A 78 -1.87 25.69 8.13
C ALA A 78 -1.70 26.48 9.44
N ASP A 79 -0.84 25.99 10.34
CA ASP A 79 -0.52 26.68 11.59
C ASP A 79 0.15 28.04 11.26
N PRO A 80 -0.27 29.16 11.89
CA PRO A 80 0.36 30.46 11.74
C PRO A 80 1.89 30.47 11.95
N GLN A 81 2.43 29.54 12.75
CA GLN A 81 3.86 29.42 13.01
C GLN A 81 4.65 28.78 11.85
N THR A 82 3.95 28.25 10.85
CA THR A 82 4.53 27.64 9.64
C THR A 82 4.67 28.66 8.49
N TYR A 83 4.31 29.93 8.71
CA TYR A 83 4.45 31.04 7.76
C TYR A 83 5.61 31.98 8.07
#